data_AF-A0A257PYN5-F1
#
_entry.id   AF-A0A257PYN5-F1
#
_cell.length_a   1.000
_cell.length_b   1.000
_cell.length_c   1.000
_cell.angle_alpha   90.00
_cell.angle_beta   90.00
_cell.angle_gamma   90.00
#
_symmetry.space_group_name_H-M   'P 1'
#
loop_
_entity.id
_entity.type
_entity.pdbx_description
1 polymer ?
#
loop_
_entity_poly.entity_id
_entity_poly.type
_entity_poly.pdbx_seq_one_letter_code
_entity_poly.pdbx_strand_id
1 'polypeptide(L)' 'EFVVGVYETPMTRIYARIGWSPEPLARARPEIGNITAGIWEATPEALSSMRQRLATRLRGRPVLVT' A
#
# COMPACT_ATOMS: atom_id res chain seq x y z
N GLU A 1 2.28 -14.52 -6.10
CA GLU A 1 3.14 -13.70 -6.98
C GLU A 1 3.65 -12.51 -6.17
N PHE A 2 4.86 -12.00 -6.44
CA PHE A 2 5.40 -10.86 -5.70
C PHE A 2 5.39 -9.59 -6.55
N VAL A 3 4.99 -8.47 -5.95
CA VAL A 3 5.05 -7.14 -6.56
C VAL A 3 6.14 -6.35 -5.86
N VAL A 4 6.99 -5.68 -6.62
CA VAL A 4 8.02 -4.77 -6.08
C VAL A 4 7.72 -3.36 -6.55
N GLY A 5 7.98 -2.37 -5.70
CA GLY A 5 7.71 -0.98 -6.03
C GLY A 5 8.45 0.00 -5.12
N VAL A 6 8.52 1.24 -5.60
CA VAL A 6 9.09 2.38 -4.90
C VAL A 6 7.96 3.35 -4.57
N TYR A 7 7.92 3.85 -3.33
CA TYR A 7 6.83 4.68 -2.82
C TYR A 7 7.36 5.66 -1.76
N GLU A 8 6.64 6.77 -1.54
CA GLU A 8 6.95 7.62 -0.39
C GLU A 8 6.59 6.89 0.91
N THR A 9 7.49 6.87 1.89
CA THR A 9 7.30 6.15 3.16
C THR A 9 5.96 6.40 3.87
N PRO A 10 5.35 7.62 3.83
CA PRO A 10 4.00 7.81 4.38
C PRO A 10 2.92 6.90 3.79
N MET A 11 3.10 6.43 2.55
CA MET A 11 2.16 5.54 1.86
C MET A 11 2.01 4.18 2.55
N THR A 12 2.98 3.71 3.34
CA THR A 12 2.86 2.45 4.11
C THR A 12 1.58 2.42 4.95
N ARG A 13 1.21 3.54 5.59
CA ARG A 13 -0.01 3.62 6.40
C ARG A 13 -1.28 3.57 5.54
N ILE A 14 -1.25 4.14 4.34
CA ILE A 14 -2.37 4.13 3.39
C ILE A 14 -2.57 2.72 2.84
N TYR A 15 -1.49 2.01 2.53
CA TYR A 15 -1.55 0.63 2.07
C TYR A 15 -2.01 -0.34 3.18
N ALA A 16 -1.51 -0.20 4.41
CA ALA A 16 -1.95 -0.99 5.56
C ALA A 16 -3.46 -0.85 5.84
N ARG A 17 -4.01 0.35 5.59
CA ARG A 17 -5.44 0.66 5.73
C ARG A 17 -6.33 -0.13 4.78
N ILE A 18 -5.83 -0.53 3.62
CA ILE A 18 -6.49 -1.45 2.69
C ILE A 18 -5.97 -2.89 2.81
N GLY A 19 -5.20 -3.21 3.86
CA GLY A 19 -4.73 -4.58 4.11
C GLY A 19 -3.63 -5.06 3.16
N TRP A 20 -2.94 -4.15 2.47
CA TRP A 20 -1.92 -4.50 1.49
C TRP A 20 -0.58 -3.80 1.81
N SER A 21 0.00 -4.08 2.99
CA SER A 21 1.23 -3.40 3.44
C SER A 21 2.48 -4.04 2.82
N PRO A 22 3.44 -3.24 2.31
CA PRO A 22 4.72 -3.77 1.85
C PRO A 22 5.60 -4.21 3.02
N GLU A 23 6.45 -5.20 2.76
CA GLU A 23 7.69 -5.41 3.50
C GLU A 23 8.76 -4.45 2.94
N PRO A 24 9.38 -3.58 3.76
CA PRO A 24 10.44 -2.68 3.29
C PRO A 24 11.71 -3.44 2.93
N LEU A 25 12.22 -3.22 1.72
CA LEU A 25 13.50 -3.78 1.26
C LEU A 25 14.65 -2.79 1.42
N ALA A 26 14.41 -1.51 1.12
CA ALA A 26 15.40 -0.46 1.21
C ALA A 26 14.74 0.91 1.45
N ARG A 27 15.50 1.84 2.05
CA ARG A 27 15.12 3.24 2.17
C ARG A 27 16.15 4.11 1.46
N ALA A 28 15.67 5.15 0.79
CA ALA A 28 16.53 6.16 0.20
C ALA A 28 17.31 6.90 1.29
N ARG A 29 18.44 7.50 0.89
CA ARG A 29 19.16 8.41 1.77
C ARG A 29 18.31 9.64 2.07
N PRO A 30 18.44 10.26 3.26
CA PRO A 30 17.64 11.41 3.65
C PRO A 30 17.71 12.57 2.64
N GLU A 31 18.87 12.76 1.97
CA GLU A 31 19.06 13.83 0.98
C GLU A 31 18.15 13.68 -0.26
N ILE A 32 17.74 12.45 -0.58
CA ILE A 32 16.91 12.11 -1.75
C ILE A 32 15.40 12.21 -1.40
N GLY A 33 15.08 12.31 -0.12
CA GLY A 33 13.71 12.38 0.38
C GLY A 33 13.24 11.08 1.03
N ASN A 34 11.98 11.07 1.46
CA ASN A 34 11.43 9.98 2.26
C ASN A 34 10.83 8.87 1.38
N ILE A 35 11.69 8.20 0.62
CA ILE A 35 11.32 7.18 -0.36
C ILE A 35 11.75 5.79 0.15
N THR A 36 10.89 4.79 -0.04
CA THR A 36 11.11 3.40 0.34
C THR A 36 10.86 2.49 -0.86
N ALA A 37 11.71 1.48 -1.04
CA ALA A 37 11.44 0.34 -1.90
C ALA A 37 10.89 -0.81 -1.05
N GLY A 38 9.84 -1.48 -1.52
CA GLY A 38 9.24 -2.60 -0.81
C GLY A 38 8.69 -3.66 -1.73
N ILE A 39 8.36 -4.80 -1.11
CA ILE A 39 7.78 -5.96 -1.77
C ILE A 39 6.43 -6.28 -1.13
N TRP A 40 5.49 -6.73 -1.95
CA TRP A 40 4.20 -7.23 -1.55
C TRP A 40 4.04 -8.65 -2.05
N GLU A 41 3.43 -9.49 -1.23
CA GLU A 41 2.92 -10.77 -1.71
C GLU A 41 1.48 -10.60 -2.19
N ALA A 42 1.25 -10.82 -3.48
CA ALA A 42 -0.06 -10.80 -4.11
C ALA A 42 -0.69 -12.19 -4.03
N THR A 43 -1.12 -12.59 -2.83
CA THR A 43 -1.91 -13.82 -2.64
C THR A 43 -3.41 -13.55 -2.87
N PRO A 44 -4.21 -14.58 -3.18
CA PRO A 44 -5.66 -14.46 -3.24
C PRO A 44 -6.28 -13.88 -1.94
N GLU A 45 -5.73 -14.23 -0.78
CA GLU A 45 -6.16 -13.75 0.53
C GLU A 45 -5.88 -12.24 0.69
N ALA A 46 -4.70 -11.80 0.24
CA ALA A 46 -4.35 -10.37 0.24
C ALA A 46 -5.31 -9.56 -0.64
N LEU A 47 -5.63 -10.05 -1.84
CA LEU A 47 -6.60 -9.41 -2.73
C LEU A 47 -8.02 -9.39 -2.14
N SER A 48 -8.45 -10.48 -1.52
CA SER A 48 -9.76 -10.58 -0.86
C SER A 48 -9.88 -9.59 0.30
N SER A 49 -8.89 -9.57 1.20
CA SER A 49 -8.80 -8.62 2.32
C SER A 49 -8.83 -7.17 1.83
N MET A 50 -8.10 -6.87 0.75
CA MET A 50 -8.08 -5.55 0.15
C MET A 50 -9.45 -5.12 -0.39
N ARG A 51 -10.13 -5.99 -1.14
CA ARG A 51 -11.48 -5.72 -1.65
C ARG A 51 -12.47 -5.49 -0.52
N GLN A 52 -12.42 -6.31 0.54
CA GLN A 52 -13.30 -6.18 1.70
C GLN A 52 -13.10 -4.83 2.41
N ARG A 53 -11.84 -4.48 2.72
CA ARG A 53 -11.51 -3.21 3.42
C ARG A 53 -11.82 -1.99 2.57
N LEU A 54 -11.58 -2.07 1.26
CA LEU A 54 -11.94 -1.00 0.33
C LEU A 54 -13.46 -0.82 0.30
N ALA A 55 -14.23 -1.89 0.14
CA ALA A 55 -15.70 -1.83 0.12
C ALA A 55 -16.27 -1.22 1.42
N THR A 56 -15.72 -1.57 2.59
CA THR A 56 -16.14 -0.96 3.87
C THR A 56 -15.87 0.55 3.89
N ARG A 57 -14.74 1.01 3.33
CA ARG A 57 -14.39 2.43 3.28
C ARG A 57 -15.23 3.21 2.28
N LEU A 58 -15.51 2.63 1.11
CA LEU A 58 -16.30 3.26 0.05
C LEU A 58 -17.79 3.37 0.42
N ARG A 59 -18.32 2.46 1.22
CA ARG A 59 -19.71 2.54 1.73
C ARG A 59 -19.99 3.80 2.55
N GLY A 60 -18.98 4.53 3.00
CA GLY A 60 -19.14 5.76 3.79
C GLY A 60 -18.74 7.07 3.09
N ARG A 61 -18.14 7.05 1.89
CA ARG A 61 -17.69 8.26 1.17
C ARG A 61 -17.61 8.04 -0.35
N PRO A 62 -18.12 8.97 -1.18
CA PRO A 62 -17.79 8.96 -2.60
C PRO A 62 -16.29 9.23 -2.74
N VAL A 63 -15.58 8.37 -3.47
CA VAL A 63 -14.19 8.64 -3.85
C VAL A 63 -14.22 9.61 -5.02
N LEU A 64 -13.91 10.87 -4.73
CA LEU A 64 -13.51 11.84 -5.74
C LEU A 64 -12.09 11.48 -6.17
N VAL A 65 -11.97 10.91 -7.36
CA VAL A 65 -10.72 10.95 -8.13
C VAL A 65 -10.76 12.28 -8.87
N THR A 66 -10.01 13.26 -8.38
CA THR A 66 -9.72 14.53 -9.09
C THR A 66 -8.42 14.41 -9.85
#